data_AF-A0A6J6T090-F1
#
_entry.id   AF-A0A6J6T090-F1
#
_cell.length_a   1.000
_cell.length_b   1.000
_cell.length_c   1.000
_cell.angle_alpha   90.00
_cell.angle_beta   90.00
_cell.angle_gamma   90.00
#
_symmetry.space_group_name_H-M   'P 1'
#
loop_
_entity.id
_entity.type
_entity.pdbx_description
1 polymer ?
#
loop_
_entity_poly.entity_id
_entity_poly.type
_entity_poly.pdbx_seq_one_letter_code
_entity_poly.pdbx_strand_id
1 'polypeptide(L)'
;MCDKCCFIDLILAPFVAAADLRAVFGGREPLENPDTIRSFRTLLDIGHEPKPFECVGEVSECRAALQRAAARPDRTGSPMLEALLRELDDRELDDEAINALLVPIGADHIPDSYAPRHLVG
;
A
#
# COMPACT_ATOMS: atom_id res chain seq x y z
N MET A 1 1.89 -17.04 3.16
CA MET A 1 2.22 -15.68 2.70
C MET A 1 3.04 -15.00 3.79
N CYS A 2 3.97 -14.09 3.49
CA CYS A 2 4.71 -13.31 4.49
C CYS A 2 4.33 -11.81 4.43
N ASP A 3 4.73 -11.02 5.42
CA ASP A 3 4.37 -9.59 5.52
C ASP A 3 4.88 -8.76 4.35
N LYS A 4 6.05 -9.11 3.78
CA LYS A 4 6.56 -8.44 2.57
C LYS A 4 5.66 -8.65 1.36
N CYS A 5 5.10 -9.84 1.20
CA CYS A 5 4.15 -10.09 0.11
C CYS A 5 2.86 -9.31 0.32
N CYS A 6 2.33 -9.24 1.54
CA CYS A 6 1.16 -8.43 1.86
C CYS A 6 1.43 -6.94 1.62
N PHE A 7 2.60 -6.44 2.00
CA PHE A 7 3.00 -5.06 1.74
C PHE A 7 3.08 -4.77 0.24
N ILE A 8 3.81 -5.58 -0.52
CA ILE A 8 3.97 -5.39 -1.97
C ILE A 8 2.63 -5.45 -2.70
N ASP A 9 1.75 -6.37 -2.31
CA ASP A 9 0.42 -6.46 -2.88
C ASP A 9 -0.41 -5.20 -2.58
N LEU A 10 -0.43 -4.75 -1.32
CA LEU A 10 -1.17 -3.56 -0.90
C LEU A 10 -0.65 -2.28 -1.56
N ILE A 11 0.67 -2.04 -1.53
CA ILE A 11 1.25 -0.77 -2.00
C ILE A 11 1.15 -0.60 -3.51
N LEU A 12 1.09 -1.71 -4.26
CA LEU A 12 0.93 -1.69 -5.72
C LEU A 12 -0.54 -1.70 -6.17
N ALA A 13 -1.46 -2.18 -5.33
CA ALA A 13 -2.88 -2.28 -5.66
C ALA A 13 -3.56 -0.99 -6.17
N PRO A 14 -3.18 0.23 -5.74
CA PRO A 14 -3.71 1.46 -6.32
C PRO A 14 -3.35 1.67 -7.80
N PHE A 15 -2.23 1.11 -8.25
CA PHE A 15 -1.59 1.47 -9.53
C PHE A 15 -1.61 0.35 -10.56
N VAL A 16 -1.60 -0.91 -10.11
CA VAL A 16 -1.53 -2.10 -10.97
C VAL A 16 -2.93 -2.72 -11.09
N ALA A 17 -3.26 -3.24 -12.28
CA ALA A 17 -4.53 -3.93 -12.49
C ALA A 17 -4.66 -5.18 -11.60
N ALA A 18 -5.85 -5.43 -11.07
CA ALA A 18 -6.11 -6.57 -10.18
C ALA A 18 -5.76 -7.93 -10.82
N ALA A 19 -5.98 -8.07 -12.13
CA ALA A 19 -5.64 -9.28 -12.86
C ALA A 19 -4.12 -9.52 -12.92
N ASP A 20 -3.33 -8.44 -13.07
CA ASP A 20 -1.88 -8.52 -13.17
C ASP A 20 -1.25 -8.85 -11.82
N LEU A 21 -1.71 -8.22 -10.73
CA LEU A 21 -1.26 -8.56 -9.37
C LEU A 21 -1.57 -10.01 -9.02
N ARG A 22 -2.77 -10.50 -9.34
CA ARG A 22 -3.11 -11.91 -9.19
C ARG A 22 -2.18 -12.83 -9.96
N ALA A 23 -1.80 -12.47 -11.19
CA ALA A 23 -0.86 -13.24 -11.99
C ALA A 23 0.55 -13.25 -11.36
N VAL A 24 1.03 -12.11 -10.85
CA VAL A 24 2.32 -11.97 -10.16
C VAL A 24 2.42 -12.95 -8.97
N PHE A 25 1.34 -13.12 -8.22
CA PHE A 25 1.29 -14.06 -7.09
C PHE A 25 0.88 -15.49 -7.47
N GLY A 26 0.85 -15.82 -8.77
CA GLY A 26 0.50 -17.17 -9.25
C GLY A 26 -0.91 -17.59 -8.85
N GLY A 27 -1.87 -16.66 -8.87
CA GLY A 27 -3.26 -16.89 -8.50
C GLY A 27 -3.54 -16.91 -7.00
N ARG A 28 -2.54 -16.63 -6.16
CA ARG A 28 -2.66 -16.61 -4.69
C ARG A 28 -2.32 -15.23 -4.15
N GLU A 29 -3.03 -14.23 -4.63
CA GLU A 29 -2.86 -12.84 -4.22
C GLU A 29 -3.19 -12.66 -2.72
N PRO A 30 -2.34 -11.96 -1.95
CA PRO A 30 -2.60 -11.69 -0.52
C PRO A 30 -3.95 -11.01 -0.26
N LEU A 31 -4.35 -10.01 -1.04
CA LEU A 31 -5.62 -9.31 -0.91
C LEU A 31 -6.85 -10.19 -1.16
N GLU A 32 -6.66 -11.38 -1.74
CA GLU A 32 -7.71 -12.37 -1.97
C GLU A 32 -7.66 -13.54 -1.00
N ASN A 33 -6.67 -13.55 -0.10
CA ASN A 33 -6.48 -14.61 0.87
C ASN A 33 -6.98 -14.17 2.25
N PRO A 34 -8.07 -14.74 2.80
CA PRO A 34 -8.55 -14.37 4.13
C PRO A 34 -7.53 -14.66 5.24
N ASP A 35 -6.60 -15.60 5.04
CA ASP A 35 -5.59 -15.97 6.04
C ASP A 35 -4.55 -14.85 6.28
N THR A 36 -4.46 -13.85 5.38
CA THR A 36 -3.51 -12.73 5.49
C THR A 36 -4.10 -11.47 6.15
N ILE A 37 -5.35 -11.50 6.60
CA ILE A 37 -6.01 -10.36 7.27
C ILE A 37 -5.19 -9.81 8.43
N ARG A 38 -4.55 -10.67 9.23
CA ARG A 38 -3.74 -10.26 10.37
C ARG A 38 -2.53 -9.43 9.93
N SER A 39 -1.81 -9.87 8.89
CA SER A 39 -0.68 -9.13 8.34
C SER A 39 -1.10 -7.74 7.85
N PHE A 40 -2.25 -7.63 7.17
CA PHE A 40 -2.76 -6.33 6.74
C PHE A 40 -3.12 -5.41 7.92
N ARG A 41 -3.76 -5.94 8.97
CA ARG A 41 -4.02 -5.16 10.19
C ARG A 41 -2.73 -4.62 10.80
N THR A 42 -1.67 -5.42 10.86
CA THR A 42 -0.36 -4.98 11.33
C THR A 42 0.22 -3.87 10.45
N LEU A 43 0.12 -3.97 9.12
CA LEU A 43 0.58 -2.93 8.19
C LEU A 43 -0.17 -1.60 8.38
N LEU A 44 -1.46 -1.67 8.69
CA LEU A 44 -2.36 -0.52 8.86
C LEU A 44 -2.40 0.03 10.29
N ASP A 45 -1.69 -0.60 11.22
CA ASP A 45 -1.73 -0.34 12.66
C ASP A 45 -3.17 -0.44 13.23
N ILE A 46 -3.86 -1.53 12.88
CA ILE A 46 -5.19 -1.88 13.37
C ILE A 46 -5.05 -2.92 14.49
N GLY A 47 -5.66 -2.67 15.66
CA GLY A 47 -5.66 -3.60 16.79
C GLY A 47 -4.45 -3.53 17.71
N HIS A 48 -3.55 -2.56 17.53
CA HIS A 48 -2.37 -2.30 18.37
C HIS A 48 -1.43 -3.52 18.55
N GLU A 49 -1.33 -4.39 17.55
CA GLU A 49 -0.25 -5.38 17.52
C GLU A 49 1.06 -4.67 17.12
N PRO A 50 2.18 -4.88 17.85
CA PRO A 50 3.42 -4.20 17.56
C PRO A 50 3.91 -4.52 16.14
N LYS A 51 4.12 -3.48 15.33
CA LYS A 51 4.71 -3.58 13.99
C LYS A 51 6.09 -4.26 14.09
N PRO A 52 6.35 -5.35 13.36
CA PRO A 52 7.66 -5.98 13.32
C PRO A 52 8.73 -4.97 12.87
N PHE A 53 9.94 -5.03 13.47
CA PHE A 53 11.06 -4.16 13.07
C PHE A 53 11.47 -4.31 11.59
N GLU A 54 11.12 -5.43 10.97
CA GLU A 54 11.39 -5.72 9.55
C GLU A 54 10.29 -5.25 8.60
N CYS A 55 9.26 -4.57 9.13
CA CYS A 55 8.12 -4.15 8.34
C CYS A 55 8.53 -3.08 7.32
N VAL A 56 8.15 -3.32 6.07
CA VAL A 56 8.50 -2.49 4.90
C VAL A 56 7.37 -1.47 4.71
N GLY A 57 7.73 -0.19 4.55
CA GLY A 57 6.78 0.92 4.33
C GLY A 57 6.18 1.53 5.61
N GLU A 58 5.67 2.75 5.49
CA GLU A 58 5.06 3.51 6.58
C GLU A 58 3.56 3.21 6.75
N VAL A 59 3.04 3.44 7.96
CA VAL A 59 1.60 3.20 8.24
C VAL A 59 0.72 4.11 7.38
N SER A 60 1.11 5.37 7.20
CA SER A 60 0.40 6.33 6.34
C SER A 60 0.36 5.87 4.88
N GLU A 61 1.47 5.36 4.35
CA GLU A 61 1.54 4.80 2.99
C GLU A 61 0.59 3.62 2.81
N CYS A 62 0.55 2.70 3.78
CA CYS A 62 -0.34 1.54 3.74
C CYS A 62 -1.82 1.94 3.78
N ARG A 63 -2.17 2.95 4.61
CA ARG A 63 -3.55 3.48 4.68
C ARG A 63 -3.95 4.18 3.39
N ALA A 64 -3.08 5.03 2.85
CA ALA A 64 -3.29 5.68 1.56
C ALA A 64 -3.49 4.64 0.44
N ALA A 65 -2.67 3.58 0.43
CA ALA A 65 -2.78 2.51 -0.53
C ALA A 65 -4.10 1.74 -0.40
N LEU A 66 -4.53 1.41 0.82
CA LEU A 66 -5.83 0.77 1.05
C LEU A 66 -6.98 1.63 0.51
N GLN A 67 -7.02 2.91 0.87
CA GLN A 67 -8.07 3.84 0.43
C GLN A 67 -8.12 3.97 -1.10
N ARG A 68 -6.96 4.13 -1.74
CA ARG A 68 -6.90 4.25 -3.20
C ARG A 68 -7.17 2.93 -3.92
N ALA A 69 -6.73 1.79 -3.37
CA ALA A 69 -7.03 0.47 -3.93
C ALA A 69 -8.52 0.14 -3.87
N ALA A 70 -9.18 0.43 -2.75
CA ALA A 70 -10.60 0.18 -2.56
C ALA A 70 -11.50 1.06 -3.45
N ALA A 71 -11.02 2.25 -3.83
CA ALA A 71 -11.72 3.13 -4.77
C ALA A 71 -11.65 2.66 -6.24
N ARG A 72 -10.87 1.61 -6.55
CA ARG A 72 -10.69 1.17 -7.94
C ARG A 72 -11.90 0.34 -8.43
N PRO A 73 -12.37 0.57 -9.67
CA PRO A 73 -13.45 -0.23 -10.26
C PRO A 73 -13.16 -1.73 -10.34
N ASP A 74 -11.91 -2.12 -10.63
CA ASP A 74 -11.49 -3.53 -10.73
C ASP A 74 -11.27 -4.20 -9.36
N ARG A 75 -11.47 -3.46 -8.26
CA ARG A 75 -11.38 -3.94 -6.87
C ARG A 75 -12.71 -3.83 -6.10
N THR A 76 -13.76 -3.34 -6.76
CA THR A 76 -15.10 -3.23 -6.16
C THR A 76 -15.61 -4.59 -5.72
N GLY A 77 -16.17 -4.69 -4.51
CA GLY A 77 -16.66 -5.95 -3.95
C GLY A 77 -15.58 -6.84 -3.33
N SER A 78 -14.33 -6.36 -3.19
CA SER A 78 -13.28 -7.09 -2.47
C SER A 78 -13.60 -7.15 -0.97
N PRO A 79 -13.85 -8.35 -0.40
CA PRO A 79 -14.18 -8.47 1.01
C PRO A 79 -13.04 -8.00 1.93
N MET A 80 -11.80 -8.21 1.51
CA MET A 80 -10.61 -7.81 2.26
C MET A 80 -10.49 -6.29 2.35
N LEU A 81 -10.58 -5.59 1.22
CA LEU A 81 -10.46 -4.12 1.17
C LEU A 81 -11.61 -3.45 1.94
N GLU A 82 -12.84 -3.94 1.76
CA GLU A 82 -14.02 -3.43 2.47
C GLU A 82 -13.96 -3.69 3.98
N ALA A 83 -13.43 -4.84 4.40
CA ALA A 83 -13.22 -5.16 5.81
C ALA A 83 -12.21 -4.19 6.44
N LEU A 84 -11.05 -4.04 5.82
CA LEU A 84 -9.97 -3.20 6.34
C LEU A 84 -10.34 -1.71 6.34
N LEU A 85 -11.05 -1.22 5.32
CA LEU A 85 -11.55 0.16 5.31
C LEU A 85 -12.48 0.44 6.49
N ARG A 86 -13.45 -0.44 6.74
CA ARG A 86 -14.37 -0.29 7.87
C ARG A 86 -13.65 -0.31 9.22
N GLU A 87 -12.55 -1.05 9.31
CA GLU A 87 -11.73 -1.11 10.52
C GLU A 87 -10.82 0.11 10.68
N LEU A 88 -10.52 0.89 9.63
CA LEU A 88 -9.73 2.12 9.77
C LEU A 88 -10.46 3.19 10.58
N ASP A 89 -11.78 3.29 10.46
CA ASP A 89 -12.62 4.25 11.19
C ASP A 89 -12.11 5.70 11.03
N ASP A 90 -11.83 6.41 12.11
CA ASP A 90 -11.37 7.81 12.12
C ASP A 90 -9.90 8.01 11.68
N ARG A 91 -9.23 6.94 11.24
CA ARG A 91 -7.80 6.93 10.88
C ARG A 91 -7.55 7.00 9.38
N GLU A 92 -8.60 7.23 8.59
CA GLU A 92 -8.48 7.53 7.15
C GLU A 92 -7.70 8.83 6.91
N LEU A 93 -7.00 8.88 5.80
CA LEU A 93 -6.30 10.07 5.32
C LEU A 93 -7.20 10.82 4.34
N ASP A 94 -7.17 12.15 4.38
CA ASP A 94 -7.81 12.96 3.34
C ASP A 94 -7.02 12.93 2.02
N ASP A 95 -7.63 13.42 0.94
CA ASP A 95 -7.00 13.42 -0.36
C ASP A 95 -5.74 14.30 -0.42
N GLU A 96 -5.67 15.37 0.37
CA GLU A 96 -4.50 16.24 0.43
C GLU A 96 -3.29 15.47 1.01
N ALA A 97 -3.49 14.79 2.14
CA ALA A 97 -2.48 13.95 2.78
C ALA A 97 -2.03 12.80 1.87
N ILE A 98 -2.97 12.14 1.18
CA ILE A 98 -2.63 11.06 0.23
C ILE A 98 -1.82 11.61 -0.94
N ASN A 99 -2.23 12.73 -1.54
CA ASN A 99 -1.52 13.32 -2.68
C ASN A 99 -0.14 13.83 -2.28
N ALA A 100 0.04 14.33 -1.05
CA ALA A 100 1.35 14.74 -0.54
C ALA A 100 2.38 13.58 -0.50
N LEU A 101 1.93 12.34 -0.26
CA LEU A 101 2.81 11.15 -0.30
C LEU A 101 3.31 10.80 -1.71
N LEU A 102 2.65 11.31 -2.75
CA LEU A 102 2.99 11.04 -4.15
C LEU A 102 3.94 12.08 -4.76
N VAL A 103 4.31 13.10 -3.97
CA VAL A 103 5.23 14.15 -4.39
C VAL A 103 6.62 13.86 -3.82
N PRO A 104 7.70 13.92 -4.62
CA PRO A 104 9.07 13.81 -4.12
C PRO A 104 9.34 14.82 -3.00
N ILE A 105 9.92 14.36 -1.89
CA ILE A 105 10.26 15.21 -0.76
C ILE A 105 11.74 15.57 -0.82
N GLY A 106 12.02 16.86 -1.02
CA GLY A 106 13.37 17.42 -0.93
C GLY A 106 14.22 17.25 -2.18
N ALA A 107 15.46 17.71 -2.10
CA ALA A 107 16.45 17.51 -3.15
C ALA A 107 16.98 16.07 -3.10
N ASP A 108 17.14 15.45 -4.26
CA ASP A 108 17.74 14.13 -4.33
C ASP A 108 19.20 14.19 -3.85
N HIS A 109 19.65 13.22 -3.06
CA HIS A 109 21.07 13.07 -2.71
C HIS A 109 21.86 12.32 -3.78
N ILE A 110 21.36 12.32 -5.02
CA ILE A 110 22.00 11.69 -6.17
C ILE A 110 23.14 12.61 -6.63
N PRO A 111 24.40 12.15 -6.65
CA PRO A 111 25.50 12.97 -7.15
C PRO A 111 25.25 13.39 -8.61
N ASP A 112 25.65 14.61 -8.98
CA ASP A 112 25.42 15.17 -10.32
C ASP A 112 25.87 14.25 -11.47
N SER A 113 26.93 13.46 -11.26
CA SER A 113 27.43 12.50 -12.24
C SER A 113 26.45 11.37 -12.57
N TYR A 114 25.45 11.14 -11.72
CA TYR A 114 24.41 10.12 -11.86
C TYR A 114 23.00 10.70 -11.92
N ALA A 115 22.86 12.03 -11.79
CA ALA A 115 21.57 12.69 -11.91
C ALA A 115 21.04 12.56 -13.35
N PRO A 116 19.84 11.99 -13.55
CA PRO A 116 19.25 11.94 -14.88
C PRO A 116 18.96 13.37 -15.38
N ARG A 117 19.09 13.58 -16.70
CA ARG A 117 19.06 14.93 -17.33
C ARG A 117 17.82 15.79 -17.03
N HIS A 118 16.74 15.22 -16.51
CA HIS A 118 15.51 15.94 -16.12
C HIS A 118 15.52 16.45 -14.68
N LEU A 119 16.53 16.08 -13.89
CA LEU A 119 16.76 16.54 -12.51
C LEU A 119 17.90 17.56 -12.41
N VAL A 120 18.63 17.80 -13.50
CA VAL A 120 19.68 18.82 -13.59
C VAL A 120 19.07 20.06 -14.24
N GLY A 121 18.63 21.00 -13.41
CA GLY A 121 18.18 22.35 -13.80
C GLY A 121 19.12 23.40 -13.25
#